data_AF-W7DXU0-F1
#
_entry.id   AF-W7DXU0-F1
#
_cell.length_a   1.000
_cell.length_b   1.000
_cell.length_c   1.000
_cell.angle_alpha   90.00
_cell.angle_beta   90.00
_cell.angle_gamma   90.00
#
_symmetry.space_group_name_H-M   'P 1'
#
loop_
_entity.id
_entity.type
_entity.pdbx_description
1 polymer ?
#
loop_
_entity_poly.entity_id
_entity_poly.type
_entity_poly.pdbx_seq_one_letter_code
_entity_poly.pdbx_strand_id
1 'polypeptide(L)' 'MNKQNFRNKNVVIVHGYAAPSQSHWFPWLKETLESQVAVVTIACMPNSSTPDPVE' A
#
# COMPACT_ATOMS: atom_id res chain seq x y z
N MET A 1 3.48 -22.85 11.17
CA MET A 1 3.58 -21.53 10.51
C MET A 1 2.90 -20.50 11.40
N ASN A 2 3.63 -19.51 11.92
CA ASN A 2 3.02 -18.40 12.66
C ASN A 2 2.31 -17.51 11.66
N LYS A 3 0.96 -17.54 11.64
CA LYS A 3 0.19 -16.53 10.92
C LYS A 3 0.44 -15.18 11.61
N GLN A 4 1.11 -14.27 10.91
CA GLN A 4 1.18 -12.88 11.36
C GLN A 4 -0.24 -12.33 11.44
N ASN A 5 -0.56 -11.65 12.55
CA ASN A 5 -1.88 -11.08 12.80
C ASN A 5 -1.83 -9.55 12.57
N PHE A 6 -2.64 -9.06 11.64
CA PHE A 6 -2.71 -7.64 11.28
C PHE A 6 -3.88 -6.88 11.93
N ARG A 7 -4.62 -7.53 12.85
CA ARG A 7 -5.73 -6.91 13.55
C ARG A 7 -5.30 -5.62 14.27
N ASN A 8 -6.05 -4.55 14.02
CA ASN A 8 -5.83 -3.21 14.56
C ASN A 8 -4.46 -2.59 14.20
N LYS A 9 -3.79 -3.07 13.14
CA LYS A 9 -2.60 -2.42 12.58
C LYS A 9 -3.00 -1.37 11.55
N ASN A 10 -2.24 -0.26 11.52
CA ASN A 10 -2.30 0.70 10.43
C ASN A 10 -1.19 0.35 9.44
N VAL A 11 -1.53 0.18 8.17
CA VAL A 11 -0.60 -0.17 7.10
C VAL A 11 -0.71 0.87 5.99
N VAL A 12 0.43 1.39 5.56
CA VAL A 12 0.52 2.28 4.40
C VAL A 12 1.26 1.54 3.30
N ILE A 13 0.63 1.38 2.14
CA ILE A 13 1.24 0.81 0.94
C ILE A 13 1.72 1.98 0.07
N VAL A 14 3.02 2.01 -0.21
CA VAL A 14 3.68 3.01 -1.06
C VAL A 14 4.14 2.32 -2.34
N HIS A 15 3.74 2.85 -3.49
CA HIS A 15 4.14 2.34 -4.79
C HIS A 15 5.52 2.87 -5.20
N GLY A 16 6.15 2.23 -6.19
CA GLY A 16 7.44 2.66 -6.74
C GLY A 16 7.32 3.67 -7.90
N TYR A 17 8.45 3.92 -8.55
CA TYR A 17 8.57 4.74 -9.75
C TYR A 17 7.62 4.29 -10.86
N ALA A 18 6.96 5.26 -11.50
CA ALA A 18 6.00 5.11 -12.59
C ALA A 18 4.81 4.16 -12.32
N ALA A 19 4.58 3.75 -11.07
CA ALA A 19 3.47 2.90 -10.70
C ALA A 19 2.29 3.76 -10.17
N PRO A 20 1.07 3.56 -10.68
CA PRO A 20 -0.13 4.10 -10.04
C PRO A 20 -0.49 3.34 -8.75
N SER A 21 -1.14 4.03 -7.81
CA SER A 21 -1.64 3.43 -6.55
C SER A 21 -2.64 2.28 -6.75
N GLN A 22 -3.31 2.21 -7.91
CA GLN A 22 -4.30 1.17 -8.23
C GLN A 22 -3.74 0.00 -9.05
N SER A 23 -2.43 -0.04 -9.30
CA SER A 23 -1.82 -1.07 -10.14
C SER A 23 -1.30 -2.26 -9.34
N HIS A 24 -0.86 -3.29 -10.07
CA HIS A 24 -0.17 -4.46 -9.51
C HIS A 24 -0.97 -5.16 -8.41
N TRP A 25 -0.29 -5.56 -7.34
CA TRP A 25 -0.85 -6.29 -6.20
C TRP A 25 -1.38 -5.36 -5.09
N PHE A 26 -1.27 -4.03 -5.23
CA PHE A 26 -1.62 -3.11 -4.14
C PHE A 26 -3.09 -3.21 -3.73
N PRO A 27 -4.07 -3.22 -4.68
CA PRO A 27 -5.47 -3.39 -4.32
C PRO A 27 -5.74 -4.75 -3.65
N TRP A 28 -5.17 -5.82 -4.19
CA TRP A 28 -5.30 -7.17 -3.62
C TRP A 28 -4.71 -7.25 -2.20
N LEU A 29 -3.54 -6.65 -1.95
CA LEU A 29 -2.94 -6.67 -0.62
C LEU A 29 -3.76 -5.84 0.37
N LYS A 30 -4.30 -4.69 -0.05
CA LYS A 30 -5.22 -3.90 0.76
C LYS A 30 -6.41 -4.75 1.20
N GLU A 31 -7.11 -5.38 0.27
CA GLU A 31 -8.26 -6.26 0.58
C GLU A 31 -7.85 -7.42 1.49
N THR A 32 -6.70 -8.04 1.23
CA THR A 32 -6.19 -9.16 2.02
C THR A 32 -5.89 -8.77 3.47
N LEU A 33 -5.34 -7.58 3.71
CA LEU A 33 -5.02 -7.07 5.05
C LEU A 33 -6.26 -6.51 5.76
N GLU A 34 -7.18 -5.87 5.05
CA GLU A 34 -8.45 -5.41 5.59
C GLU A 34 -9.33 -6.59 6.05
N SER A 35 -9.29 -7.73 5.36
CA SER A 35 -9.95 -8.97 5.81
C SER A 35 -9.42 -9.48 7.16
N GLN A 36 -8.25 -8.98 7.59
CA GLN A 36 -7.62 -9.27 8.88
C GLN A 36 -7.81 -8.16 9.91
N VAL A 37 -8.75 -7.22 9.67
CA VAL A 37 -9.08 -6.10 10.56
C VAL A 37 -7.91 -5.10 10.69
N ALA A 38 -7.09 -4.98 9.65
CA ALA A 38 -6.15 -3.87 9.51
C ALA A 38 -6.84 -2.64 8.90
N VAL A 39 -6.33 -1.46 9.20
CA VAL A 39 -6.66 -0.22 8.50
C VAL A 39 -5.57 0.01 7.47
N VAL A 40 -5.92 0.01 6.18
CA VAL A 40 -4.93 0.04 5.09
C VAL A 40 -5.18 1.21 4.15
N THR A 41 -4.14 1.99 3.91
CA THR A 41 -4.15 3.10 2.95
C THR A 41 -3.13 2.82 1.86
N ILE A 42 -3.53 2.99 0.59
CA ILE A 42 -2.58 3.03 -0.52
C ILE A 42 -2.32 4.51 -0.82
N ALA A 43 -1.09 4.96 -0.60
CA ALA A 43 -0.71 6.35 -0.85
C ALA A 43 -0.65 6.60 -2.37
N CYS A 44 -1.28 7.67 -2.83
CA CYS A 44 -1.12 8.18 -4.19
C CYS A 44 -0.01 9.23 -4.16
N MET A 45 1.21 8.84 -4.54
CA MET A 45 2.35 9.76 -4.52
C MET A 45 2.25 10.74 -5.70
N PRO A 46 2.70 12.00 -5.52
CA PRO A 46 2.70 12.98 -6.59
C PRO A 46 3.64 12.57 -7.73
N ASN A 47 3.24 12.87 -8.96
CA ASN A 47 4.01 12.67 -10.19
C ASN A 47 4.89 11.39 -10.21
N SER A 48 4.27 10.21 -10.06
CA SER A 48 5.02 8.96 -9.90
C SER A 48 5.95 8.64 -11.08
N SER A 49 5.63 9.12 -12.28
CA SER A 49 6.45 8.97 -13.50
C SER A 49 7.68 9.88 -13.54
N THR A 50 7.74 10.91 -12.70
CA THR A 50 8.88 11.83 -12.62
C THR A 50 8.98 12.37 -11.18
N PRO A 51 9.34 11.50 -10.21
CA PRO A 51 9.38 11.87 -8.81
C PRO A 51 10.48 12.90 -8.56
N ASP A 52 10.21 13.87 -7.68
CA ASP A 52 11.20 14.85 -7.25
C ASP A 52 12.11 14.22 -6.18
N PRO A 53 13.44 14.16 -6.39
CA PRO A 53 14.36 13.62 -5.39
C PRO A 53 14.51 14.50 -4.13
N VAL A 54 13.96 15.72 -4.10
CA VAL A 54 14.17 16.72 -3.03
C VAL A 54 12.87 17.23 -2.40
N GLU A 55 11.74 16.56 -2.59
CA GLU A 55 10.43 16.98 -2.01
C GLU A 55 10.50 17.29 -0.50
#